data_AF-B6AUW9-F1
#
_entry.id   AF-B6AUW9-F1
#
_cell.length_a   1.000
_cell.length_b   1.000
_cell.length_c   1.000
_cell.angle_alpha   90.00
_cell.angle_beta   90.00
_cell.angle_gamma   90.00
#
_symmetry.space_group_name_H-M   'P 1'
#
loop_
_entity.id
_entity.type
_entity.pdbx_description
1 polymer ?
#
loop_
_entity_poly.entity_id
_entity_poly.type
_entity_poly.pdbx_seq_one_letter_code
_entity_poly.pdbx_strand_id
1 'polypeptide(L)'
;MKAAATLYVIGILVCHFALPHAWTWGIAAFFLIAMLFTYPLAAFHSGAHLNLEVRVSLGLAALGILGFFLTPWLIIAGIFGHGVWDLMKHRGHGTPFFGWYVSGCVVVDWCYAAALTFFLLTGPI
;
A
#
# COMPACT_ATOMS: atom_id res chain seq x y z
N MET A 1 3.51 -6.59 14.03
CA MET A 1 3.10 -5.42 13.23
C MET A 1 4.28 -4.51 12.89
N LYS A 2 5.06 -3.98 13.85
CA LYS A 2 6.25 -3.13 13.56
C LYS A 2 7.29 -3.80 12.65
N ALA A 3 7.66 -5.06 12.92
CA ALA A 3 8.62 -5.79 12.09
C ALA A 3 8.12 -6.01 10.64
N ALA A 4 6.84 -6.34 10.46
CA ALA A 4 6.24 -6.53 9.13
C ALA A 4 6.30 -5.26 8.28
N ALA A 5 6.14 -4.11 8.92
CA ALA A 5 6.27 -2.82 8.28
C ALA A 5 7.69 -2.45 7.86
N THR A 6 8.64 -2.68 8.75
CA THR A 6 10.05 -2.46 8.45
C THR A 6 10.47 -3.37 7.29
N LEU A 7 10.04 -4.63 7.31
CA LEU A 7 10.24 -5.57 6.20
C LEU A 7 9.57 -5.11 4.91
N TYR A 8 8.39 -4.49 4.99
CA TYR A 8 7.70 -3.92 3.84
C TYR A 8 8.53 -2.79 3.18
N VAL A 9 8.93 -1.79 3.96
CA VAL A 9 9.70 -0.64 3.44
C VAL A 9 11.04 -1.09 2.87
N ILE A 10 11.78 -1.91 3.62
CA ILE A 10 13.06 -2.46 3.15
C ILE A 10 12.85 -3.34 1.92
N GLY A 11 11.80 -4.16 1.92
CA GLY A 11 11.45 -5.05 0.82
C GLY A 11 11.21 -4.30 -0.48
N ILE A 12 10.45 -3.20 -0.45
CA ILE A 12 10.23 -2.35 -1.64
C ILE A 12 11.57 -1.86 -2.20
N LEU A 13 12.40 -1.27 -1.34
CA LEU A 13 13.69 -0.69 -1.74
C LEU A 13 14.61 -1.75 -2.34
N VAL A 14 14.75 -2.89 -1.67
CA VAL A 14 15.59 -4.01 -2.13
C VAL A 14 15.06 -4.58 -3.44
N CYS A 15 13.76 -4.79 -3.58
CA CYS A 15 13.18 -5.35 -4.80
C CYS A 15 13.37 -4.43 -6.01
N HIS A 16 13.12 -3.12 -5.89
CA HIS A 16 13.34 -2.18 -7.00
C HIS A 16 14.82 -1.98 -7.32
N PHE A 17 15.70 -2.14 -6.35
CA PHE A 17 17.14 -2.07 -6.58
C PHE A 17 17.70 -3.34 -7.26
N ALA A 18 17.22 -4.52 -6.85
CA ALA A 18 17.80 -5.79 -7.28
C ALA A 18 17.15 -6.40 -8.52
N LEU A 19 15.87 -6.10 -8.80
CA LEU A 19 15.13 -6.70 -9.91
C LEU A 19 15.08 -5.76 -11.14
N PRO A 20 14.99 -6.32 -12.36
CA PRO A 20 14.87 -5.52 -13.57
C PRO A 20 13.63 -4.61 -13.55
N HIS A 21 13.72 -3.43 -14.18
CA HIS A 21 12.61 -2.47 -14.31
C HIS A 21 11.34 -3.06 -14.96
N ALA A 22 11.46 -4.17 -15.71
CA ALA A 22 10.30 -4.90 -16.22
C ALA A 22 9.36 -5.40 -15.11
N TRP A 23 9.88 -5.60 -13.88
CA TRP A 23 9.12 -6.07 -12.73
C TRP A 23 8.54 -4.96 -11.86
N THR A 24 8.79 -3.67 -12.16
CA THR A 24 8.37 -2.53 -11.32
C THR A 24 6.89 -2.60 -10.93
N TRP A 25 6.01 -2.89 -11.89
CA TRP A 25 4.56 -2.98 -11.64
C TRP A 25 4.16 -4.24 -10.87
N GLY A 26 4.85 -5.36 -11.09
CA GLY A 26 4.64 -6.60 -10.33
C GLY A 26 5.05 -6.44 -8.86
N ILE A 27 6.19 -5.79 -8.62
CA ILE A 27 6.66 -5.44 -7.28
C ILE A 27 5.65 -4.51 -6.59
N ALA A 28 5.20 -3.46 -7.28
CA ALA A 28 4.23 -2.51 -6.74
C ALA A 28 2.89 -3.16 -6.38
N ALA A 29 2.32 -3.98 -7.28
CA ALA A 29 1.08 -4.70 -7.01
C ALA A 29 1.24 -5.71 -5.87
N PHE A 30 2.34 -6.48 -5.84
CA PHE A 30 2.61 -7.45 -4.79
C PHE A 30 2.66 -6.79 -3.41
N PHE A 31 3.45 -5.73 -3.28
CA PHE A 31 3.60 -5.03 -2.00
C PHE A 31 2.28 -4.37 -1.58
N LEU A 32 1.55 -3.70 -2.49
CA LEU A 32 0.22 -3.17 -2.22
C LEU A 32 -0.72 -4.25 -1.67
N ILE A 33 -0.76 -5.43 -2.25
CA ILE A 33 -1.66 -6.50 -1.77
C ILE A 33 -1.18 -7.05 -0.41
N ALA A 34 0.12 -7.25 -0.24
CA ALA A 34 0.71 -7.80 0.98
C ALA A 34 0.42 -6.95 2.22
N MET A 35 0.51 -5.62 2.11
CA MET A 35 0.22 -4.71 3.24
C MET A 35 -1.28 -4.64 3.59
N LEU A 36 -2.19 -4.84 2.64
CA LEU A 36 -3.63 -4.77 2.89
C LEU A 36 -4.15 -5.84 3.86
N PHE A 37 -3.48 -7.00 3.96
CA PHE A 37 -3.82 -8.03 4.95
C PHE A 37 -3.70 -7.55 6.40
N THR A 38 -2.95 -6.47 6.64
CA THR A 38 -2.81 -5.93 8.00
C THR A 38 -4.13 -5.36 8.50
N TYR A 39 -4.99 -4.78 7.64
CA TYR A 39 -6.19 -4.10 8.11
C TYR A 39 -7.24 -5.06 8.68
N PRO A 40 -7.66 -6.14 7.97
CA PRO A 40 -8.60 -7.10 8.53
C PRO A 40 -8.05 -7.79 9.77
N LEU A 41 -6.74 -8.05 9.81
CA LEU A 41 -6.09 -8.66 10.97
C LEU A 41 -6.16 -7.75 12.20
N ALA A 42 -5.88 -6.47 12.05
CA ALA A 42 -5.99 -5.50 13.14
C ALA A 42 -7.44 -5.32 13.60
N ALA A 43 -8.39 -5.23 12.66
CA ALA A 43 -9.82 -5.19 12.99
C ALA A 43 -10.27 -6.42 13.76
N PHE A 44 -9.86 -7.62 13.33
CA PHE A 44 -10.18 -8.88 14.00
C PHE A 44 -9.67 -8.88 15.44
N HIS A 45 -8.41 -8.48 15.68
CA HIS A 45 -7.86 -8.40 17.04
C HIS A 45 -8.52 -7.32 17.90
N SER A 46 -8.96 -6.22 17.31
CA SER A 46 -9.63 -5.13 18.04
C SER A 46 -11.12 -5.40 18.31
N GLY A 47 -11.73 -6.36 17.61
CA GLY A 47 -13.18 -6.58 17.63
C GLY A 47 -14.01 -5.45 16.99
N ALA A 48 -13.38 -4.55 16.23
CA ALA A 48 -14.01 -3.35 15.69
C ALA A 48 -13.78 -3.20 14.17
N HIS A 49 -14.76 -2.63 13.48
CA HIS A 49 -14.71 -2.23 12.06
C HIS A 49 -14.32 -3.30 11.04
N LEU A 50 -14.41 -4.60 11.36
CA LEU A 50 -13.98 -5.69 10.48
C LEU A 50 -14.58 -5.62 9.07
N ASN A 51 -15.88 -5.42 8.95
CA ASN A 51 -16.55 -5.31 7.65
C ASN A 51 -16.03 -4.12 6.81
N LEU A 52 -15.67 -3.02 7.47
CA LEU A 52 -15.14 -1.83 6.80
C LEU A 52 -13.71 -2.06 6.32
N GLU A 53 -12.84 -2.55 7.20
CA GLU A 53 -11.44 -2.82 6.86
C GLU A 53 -11.32 -3.87 5.75
N VAL A 54 -12.16 -4.91 5.77
CA VAL A 54 -12.22 -5.92 4.69
C VAL A 54 -12.65 -5.29 3.36
N ARG A 55 -13.71 -4.47 3.35
CA ARG A 55 -14.18 -3.82 2.11
C ARG A 55 -13.15 -2.86 1.53
N VAL A 56 -12.51 -2.06 2.37
CA VAL A 56 -11.43 -1.17 1.92
C VAL A 56 -10.26 -1.98 1.37
N SER A 57 -9.85 -3.04 2.08
CA SER A 57 -8.76 -3.92 1.65
C SER A 57 -9.05 -4.56 0.30
N LEU A 58 -10.27 -5.07 0.10
CA LEU A 58 -10.68 -5.67 -1.17
C LEU A 58 -10.74 -4.63 -2.30
N GLY A 59 -11.22 -3.43 -2.03
CA GLY A 59 -11.26 -2.34 -3.01
C GLY A 59 -9.86 -1.94 -3.48
N LEU A 60 -8.93 -1.73 -2.56
CA LEU A 60 -7.54 -1.38 -2.87
C LEU A 60 -6.81 -2.55 -3.54
N ALA A 61 -7.06 -3.80 -3.12
CA ALA A 61 -6.50 -4.98 -3.77
C ALA A 61 -7.01 -5.12 -5.21
N ALA A 62 -8.29 -4.83 -5.46
CA ALA A 62 -8.85 -4.82 -6.81
C ALA A 62 -8.15 -3.79 -7.69
N LEU A 63 -7.82 -2.59 -7.19
CA LEU A 63 -7.02 -1.60 -7.93
C LEU A 63 -5.63 -2.14 -8.28
N GLY A 64 -4.95 -2.82 -7.35
CA GLY A 64 -3.65 -3.44 -7.61
C GLY A 64 -3.71 -4.54 -8.67
N ILE A 65 -4.69 -5.46 -8.56
CA ILE A 65 -4.87 -6.58 -9.48
C ILE A 65 -5.27 -6.06 -10.86
N LEU A 66 -6.31 -5.24 -10.96
CA LEU A 66 -6.78 -4.69 -12.23
C LEU A 66 -5.73 -3.78 -12.86
N GLY A 67 -5.01 -3.01 -12.05
CA GLY A 67 -3.93 -2.16 -12.55
C GLY A 67 -2.77 -2.94 -13.17
N PHE A 68 -2.47 -4.12 -12.64
CA PHE A 68 -1.46 -4.99 -13.22
C PHE A 68 -1.83 -5.47 -14.63
N PHE A 69 -3.11 -5.73 -14.89
CA PHE A 69 -3.57 -6.22 -16.21
C PHE A 69 -4.01 -5.12 -17.18
N LEU A 70 -4.49 -3.98 -16.68
CA LEU A 70 -5.14 -2.95 -17.50
C LEU A 70 -4.31 -1.67 -17.62
N THR A 71 -3.84 -1.12 -16.50
CA THR A 71 -3.13 0.15 -16.50
C THR A 71 -2.38 0.42 -15.18
N PRO A 72 -1.10 0.82 -15.23
CA PRO A 72 -0.32 1.17 -14.04
C PRO A 72 -0.93 2.26 -13.15
N TRP A 73 -1.75 3.15 -13.72
CA TRP A 73 -2.43 4.22 -12.99
C TRP A 73 -3.31 3.70 -11.84
N LEU A 74 -3.93 2.51 -11.99
CA LEU A 74 -4.73 1.92 -10.92
C LEU A 74 -3.86 1.42 -9.76
N ILE A 75 -2.65 0.91 -10.03
CA ILE A 75 -1.71 0.53 -8.97
C ILE A 75 -1.28 1.77 -8.19
N ILE A 76 -0.93 2.85 -8.90
CA ILE A 76 -0.56 4.14 -8.30
C ILE A 76 -1.72 4.66 -7.43
N ALA A 77 -2.94 4.66 -7.96
CA ALA A 77 -4.13 5.07 -7.22
C ALA A 77 -4.40 4.18 -5.99
N GLY A 78 -4.16 2.87 -6.09
CA GLY A 78 -4.27 1.93 -4.97
C GLY A 78 -3.28 2.21 -3.86
N ILE A 79 -2.00 2.46 -4.20
CA ILE A 79 -0.96 2.82 -3.22
C ILE A 79 -1.27 4.17 -2.57
N PHE A 80 -1.62 5.18 -3.36
CA PHE A 80 -2.00 6.49 -2.82
C PHE A 80 -3.24 6.38 -1.91
N GLY A 81 -4.24 5.62 -2.35
CA GLY A 81 -5.47 5.35 -1.62
C GLY A 81 -5.25 4.59 -0.30
N HIS A 82 -4.27 3.69 -0.24
CA HIS A 82 -3.84 3.08 1.01
C HIS A 82 -3.37 4.14 2.02
N GLY A 83 -2.49 5.06 1.59
CA GLY A 83 -2.06 6.18 2.43
C GLY A 83 -3.23 7.08 2.87
N VAL A 84 -4.21 7.33 1.99
CA VAL A 84 -5.44 8.05 2.37
C VAL A 84 -6.21 7.32 3.46
N TRP A 85 -6.38 5.99 3.34
CA TRP A 85 -7.08 5.20 4.34
C TRP A 85 -6.35 5.15 5.69
N ASP A 86 -5.03 5.02 5.66
CA ASP A 86 -4.20 5.13 6.86
C ASP A 86 -4.40 6.48 7.56
N LEU A 87 -4.41 7.58 6.81
CA LEU A 87 -4.72 8.90 7.37
C LEU A 87 -6.13 8.97 7.95
N MET A 88 -7.14 8.39 7.29
CA MET A 88 -8.52 8.34 7.78
C MET A 88 -8.62 7.56 9.10
N LYS A 89 -7.92 6.44 9.25
CA LYS A 89 -7.85 5.67 10.50
C LYS A 89 -7.21 6.48 11.63
N HIS A 90 -6.17 7.26 11.35
CA HIS A 90 -5.59 8.18 12.33
C HIS A 90 -6.61 9.24 12.81
N ARG A 91 -7.60 9.58 11.97
CA ARG A 91 -8.68 10.51 12.30
C ARG A 91 -9.93 9.83 12.89
N GLY A 92 -9.87 8.53 13.19
CA GLY A 92 -10.94 7.80 13.88
C GLY A 92 -11.99 7.13 12.98
N HIS A 93 -11.74 7.03 11.67
CA HIS A 93 -12.70 6.42 10.72
C HIS A 93 -12.54 4.90 10.52
N GLY A 94 -11.70 4.24 11.31
CA GLY A 94 -11.46 2.81 11.25
C GLY A 94 -10.65 2.32 12.45
N THR A 95 -10.10 1.12 12.37
CA THR A 95 -9.33 0.54 13.49
C THR A 95 -7.92 1.13 13.50
N PRO A 96 -7.55 1.91 14.53
CA PRO A 96 -6.25 2.55 14.57
C PRO A 96 -5.14 1.50 14.76
N PHE A 97 -4.01 1.74 14.09
CA PHE A 97 -2.73 1.10 14.43
C PHE A 97 -1.95 1.97 15.42
N PHE A 98 -0.72 1.55 15.76
CA PHE A 98 0.23 2.38 16.52
C PHE A 98 0.33 3.80 15.92
N GLY A 99 0.07 4.85 16.71
CA GLY A 99 -0.18 6.21 16.20
C GLY A 99 0.94 6.85 15.37
N TRP A 100 2.21 6.74 15.78
CA TRP A 100 3.35 7.30 15.01
C TRP A 100 3.64 6.53 13.71
N TYR A 101 3.22 5.27 13.66
CA TYR A 101 3.50 4.34 12.57
C TYR A 101 2.60 4.61 11.36
N VAL A 102 1.35 4.99 11.59
CA VAL A 102 0.38 5.35 10.53
C VAL A 102 0.88 6.54 9.71
N SER A 103 1.36 7.61 10.37
CA SER A 103 1.88 8.78 9.66
C SER A 103 3.13 8.49 8.82
N GLY A 104 3.98 7.56 9.27
CA GLY A 104 5.14 7.09 8.50
C GLY A 104 4.74 6.31 7.25
N CYS A 105 3.73 5.43 7.35
CA CYS A 105 3.21 4.69 6.21
C CYS A 105 2.62 5.61 5.14
N VAL A 106 1.82 6.61 5.54
CA VAL A 106 1.26 7.59 4.61
C VAL A 106 2.35 8.27 3.77
N VAL A 107 3.44 8.70 4.42
CA VAL A 107 4.57 9.35 3.73
C VAL A 107 5.23 8.37 2.75
N VAL A 108 5.52 7.14 3.18
CA VAL A 108 6.15 6.13 2.33
C VAL A 108 5.27 5.82 1.12
N ASP A 109 3.97 5.62 1.31
CA ASP A 109 3.03 5.28 0.25
C ASP A 109 2.90 6.40 -0.77
N TRP A 110 2.81 7.65 -0.32
CA TRP A 110 2.69 8.79 -1.22
C TRP A 110 4.00 9.09 -1.95
N CYS A 111 5.15 8.98 -1.28
CA CYS A 111 6.45 9.05 -1.94
C CYS A 111 6.60 7.93 -2.97
N TYR A 112 6.14 6.72 -2.66
CA TYR A 112 6.22 5.59 -3.58
C TYR A 112 5.28 5.76 -4.78
N ALA A 113 4.04 6.18 -4.56
CA ALA A 113 3.10 6.51 -5.63
C ALA A 113 3.64 7.65 -6.53
N ALA A 114 4.27 8.67 -5.94
CA ALA A 114 4.91 9.75 -6.69
C ALA A 114 6.10 9.25 -7.53
N ALA A 115 6.96 8.39 -6.96
CA ALA A 115 8.08 7.78 -7.67
C ALA A 115 7.60 6.90 -8.84
N LEU A 116 6.56 6.09 -8.65
CA LEU A 116 5.95 5.29 -9.70
C LEU A 116 5.28 6.16 -10.78
N THR A 117 4.67 7.27 -10.38
CA THR A 117 4.11 8.25 -11.32
C THR A 117 5.21 8.86 -12.18
N PHE A 118 6.31 9.28 -11.56
CA PHE A 118 7.48 9.81 -12.28
C PHE A 118 8.02 8.76 -13.27
N PHE A 119 8.26 7.53 -12.80
CA PHE A 119 8.72 6.42 -13.65
C PHE A 119 7.77 6.14 -14.83
N LEU A 120 6.46 6.17 -14.61
CA LEU A 120 5.47 5.98 -15.68
C LEU A 120 5.53 7.07 -16.75
N LEU A 121 5.80 8.31 -16.34
CA LEU A 121 5.83 9.47 -17.23
C LEU A 121 7.16 9.65 -17.96
N THR A 122 8.28 9.27 -17.33
CA THR A 122 9.63 9.50 -17.87
C THR A 122 10.29 8.25 -18.43
N GLY A 123 9.79 7.07 -18.06
CA GLY A 123 10.48 5.80 -18.31
C GLY A 123 11.65 5.57 -17.34
N PRO A 124 12.40 4.47 -17.55
CA PRO A 124 13.59 4.17 -16.75
C PRO A 124 14.67 5.24 -16.97
N ILE A 125 15.32 5.64 -15.87
CA ILE A 125 16.48 6.55 -15.87
C ILE A 125 17.75 5.74 -16.10
#